data_AF-A0A924VB02-F1
#
_entry.id   AF-A0A924VB02-F1
#
_cell.length_a   1.000
_cell.length_b   1.000
_cell.length_c   1.000
_cell.angle_alpha   90.00
_cell.angle_beta   90.00
_cell.angle_gamma   90.00
#
_symmetry.space_group_name_H-M   'P 1'
#
loop_
_entity.id
_entity.type
_entity.pdbx_description
1 polymer ?
#
loop_
_entity_poly.entity_id
_entity_poly.type
_entity_poly.pdbx_seq_one_letter_code
_entity_poly.pdbx_strand_id
1 'polypeptide(L)'
;MGFTAMTMQEEFKKNGFIYLKNVFSQTEIDQLQADLKEAAATKSGDDVLDKGNLKFHALLMHRSEKIRAFIAQAKIIDLLTPLAGPDIWVRWDQAVEKQPGAGTFPWHQDNQYSYLKDQHFQFWISMTSMTADNGGLWVVPSSHECLLKFEKDDSHVVYKGNTDNKVFISAEPGDVVIFSSFLLHSTTPNITQKSRWAYVVEYMKMGDIDPNVEAPFLQVAQNGKPQLAYLDKLPGQNSLRNILKYTNIKQKIRQTLSI
;
A
#
# COMPACT_ATOMS: atom_id res chain seq x y z
N MET A 1 -19.82 21.48 26.00
CA MET A 1 -18.67 20.57 25.87
C MET A 1 -18.29 20.57 24.40
N GLY A 2 -17.16 21.20 24.04
CA GLY A 2 -16.71 21.25 22.64
C GLY A 2 -16.09 19.92 22.25
N PHE A 3 -16.64 19.25 21.25
CA PHE A 3 -15.97 18.13 20.60
C PHE A 3 -14.82 18.70 19.78
N THR A 4 -13.58 18.53 20.23
CA THR A 4 -12.40 18.76 19.38
C THR A 4 -12.37 17.66 18.32
N ALA A 5 -12.37 18.06 17.04
CA ALA A 5 -12.17 17.13 15.94
C ALA A 5 -10.84 16.40 16.10
N MET A 6 -10.82 15.09 15.82
CA MET A 6 -9.59 14.30 15.86
C MET A 6 -8.62 14.80 14.79
N THR A 7 -7.34 14.80 15.12
CA THR A 7 -6.28 14.99 14.13
C THR A 7 -6.19 13.77 13.21
N MET A 8 -5.64 13.95 12.01
CA MET A 8 -5.39 12.86 11.06
C MET A 8 -4.60 11.70 11.67
N GLN A 9 -3.62 12.00 12.55
CA GLN A 9 -2.82 11.00 13.24
C GLN A 9 -3.64 10.20 14.26
N GLU A 10 -4.55 10.86 14.98
CA GLU A 10 -5.46 10.20 15.92
C GLU A 10 -6.48 9.31 15.20
N GLU A 11 -7.03 9.78 14.08
CA GLU A 11 -7.91 8.98 13.23
C GLU A 11 -7.19 7.75 12.68
N PHE A 12 -5.99 7.95 12.12
CA PHE A 12 -5.17 6.85 11.61
C PHE A 12 -4.82 5.86 12.72
N LYS A 13 -4.39 6.34 13.89
CA LYS A 13 -4.04 5.49 15.03
C LYS A 13 -5.23 4.65 15.50
N LYS A 14 -6.41 5.27 15.58
CA LYS A 14 -7.64 4.61 16.05
C LYS A 14 -8.17 3.62 15.03
N ASN A 15 -8.29 4.01 13.77
CA ASN A 15 -9.01 3.25 12.75
C ASN A 15 -8.09 2.42 11.86
N GLY A 16 -6.81 2.74 11.79
CA GLY A 16 -5.82 2.14 10.89
C GLY A 16 -5.86 2.68 9.46
N PHE A 17 -6.75 3.64 9.18
CA PHE A 17 -6.83 4.37 7.92
C PHE A 17 -7.36 5.79 8.09
N ILE A 18 -7.17 6.59 7.04
CA ILE A 18 -7.79 7.89 6.81
C ILE A 18 -8.28 7.96 5.36
N TYR A 19 -9.41 8.64 5.16
CA TYR A 19 -10.01 8.87 3.85
C TYR A 19 -10.06 10.38 3.56
N LEU A 20 -9.44 10.77 2.45
CA LEU A 20 -9.22 12.16 2.07
C LEU A 20 -9.85 12.41 0.71
N LYS A 21 -10.73 13.41 0.64
CA LYS A 21 -11.42 13.78 -0.60
C LYS A 21 -10.65 14.81 -1.40
N ASN A 22 -10.72 14.73 -2.72
CA ASN A 22 -10.21 15.73 -3.65
C ASN A 22 -8.72 16.09 -3.42
N VAL A 23 -7.88 15.09 -3.12
CA VAL A 23 -6.43 15.30 -2.94
C VAL A 23 -5.75 15.63 -4.27
N PHE A 24 -6.26 15.03 -5.35
CA PHE A 24 -5.84 15.30 -6.71
C PHE A 24 -7.02 15.81 -7.54
N SER A 25 -6.73 16.73 -8.44
CA SER A 25 -7.69 17.18 -9.45
C SER A 25 -7.92 16.10 -10.51
N GLN A 26 -9.04 16.21 -11.25
CA GLN A 26 -9.31 15.30 -12.37
C GLN A 26 -8.18 15.31 -13.40
N THR A 27 -7.60 16.48 -13.70
CA THR A 27 -6.47 16.61 -14.64
C THR A 27 -5.24 15.84 -14.18
N GLU A 28 -4.92 15.88 -12.89
CA GLU A 28 -3.80 15.11 -12.33
C GLU A 28 -4.06 13.61 -12.43
N ILE A 29 -5.29 13.18 -12.19
CA ILE A 29 -5.71 11.78 -12.29
C ILE A 29 -5.67 11.29 -13.73
N ASP A 30 -6.16 12.08 -14.68
CA ASP A 30 -6.13 11.74 -16.10
C ASP A 30 -4.68 11.58 -16.59
N GLN A 31 -3.80 12.52 -16.20
CA GLN A 31 -2.38 12.47 -16.54
C GLN A 31 -1.69 11.26 -15.91
N LEU A 32 -1.90 11.01 -14.61
CA LEU A 32 -1.35 9.86 -13.93
C LEU A 32 -1.85 8.55 -14.57
N GLN A 33 -3.13 8.45 -14.95
CA GLN A 33 -3.65 7.27 -15.60
C GLN A 33 -3.00 7.01 -16.96
N ALA A 34 -2.71 8.08 -17.73
CA ALA A 34 -1.97 7.97 -18.98
C ALA A 34 -0.54 7.47 -18.73
N ASP A 35 0.17 8.05 -17.77
CA ASP A 35 1.55 7.68 -17.44
C ASP A 35 1.66 6.24 -16.91
N LEU A 36 0.69 5.79 -16.11
CA LEU A 36 0.61 4.41 -15.62
C LEU A 36 0.37 3.42 -16.77
N LYS A 37 -0.53 3.74 -17.71
CA LYS A 37 -0.78 2.89 -18.89
C LYS A 37 0.43 2.83 -19.81
N GLU A 38 1.11 3.95 -20.01
CA GLU A 38 2.37 4.03 -20.77
C GLU A 38 3.44 3.11 -20.13
N ALA A 39 3.65 3.24 -18.82
CA ALA A 39 4.61 2.41 -18.07
C ALA A 39 4.22 0.92 -18.00
N ALA A 40 2.92 0.60 -17.99
CA ALA A 40 2.45 -0.77 -18.01
C ALA A 40 2.62 -1.43 -19.39
N ALA A 41 2.61 -0.64 -20.47
CA ALA A 41 2.82 -1.12 -21.83
C ALA A 41 4.28 -1.48 -22.14
N THR A 42 5.23 -0.85 -21.45
CA THR A 42 6.66 -1.19 -21.53
C THR A 42 6.94 -2.44 -20.69
N LYS A 43 6.49 -3.59 -21.19
CA LYS A 43 6.63 -4.88 -20.50
C LYS A 43 8.11 -5.20 -20.23
N SER A 44 8.47 -5.36 -18.96
CA SER A 44 9.64 -6.08 -18.49
C SER A 44 9.17 -7.23 -17.59
N GLY A 45 9.56 -8.48 -17.87
CA GLY A 45 9.41 -9.62 -16.93
C GLY A 45 7.99 -10.00 -16.46
N ASP A 46 7.94 -10.82 -15.39
CA ASP A 46 6.76 -11.37 -14.69
C ASP A 46 6.01 -10.33 -13.81
N ASP A 47 6.22 -9.03 -14.05
CA ASP A 47 5.78 -7.91 -13.20
C ASP A 47 4.26 -7.61 -13.25
N VAL A 48 3.48 -8.51 -13.87
CA VAL A 48 2.03 -8.44 -13.92
C VAL A 48 1.45 -9.69 -13.29
N LEU A 49 0.82 -9.53 -12.12
CA LEU A 49 -0.03 -10.58 -11.57
C LEU A 49 -1.35 -10.55 -12.34
N ASP A 50 -1.48 -11.44 -13.31
CA ASP A 50 -2.70 -11.65 -14.09
C ASP A 50 -3.57 -12.73 -13.43
N LYS A 51 -4.69 -12.31 -12.85
CA LYS A 51 -5.74 -13.22 -12.32
C LYS A 51 -6.99 -13.13 -13.18
N GLY A 52 -6.81 -13.14 -14.50
CA GLY A 52 -7.86 -12.98 -15.51
C GLY A 52 -8.33 -11.53 -15.57
N ASN A 53 -9.54 -11.28 -15.07
CA ASN A 53 -10.13 -9.94 -15.09
C ASN A 53 -9.58 -9.01 -14.00
N LEU A 54 -8.73 -9.51 -13.10
CA LEU A 54 -8.03 -8.70 -12.08
C LEU A 54 -6.54 -8.66 -12.41
N LYS A 55 -6.01 -7.47 -12.69
CA LYS A 55 -4.62 -7.25 -13.09
C LYS A 55 -3.93 -6.30 -12.13
N PHE A 56 -2.70 -6.67 -11.75
CA PHE A 56 -1.82 -5.82 -10.96
C PHE A 56 -0.59 -5.51 -11.81
N HIS A 57 -0.42 -4.25 -12.19
CA HIS A 57 0.75 -3.77 -12.91
C HIS A 57 1.72 -3.19 -11.89
N ALA A 58 2.74 -3.96 -11.52
CA ALA A 58 3.65 -3.61 -10.43
C ALA A 58 4.91 -2.88 -10.91
N LEU A 59 5.60 -2.26 -9.95
CA LEU A 59 6.94 -1.68 -10.10
C LEU A 59 7.01 -0.62 -11.23
N LEU A 60 5.91 0.08 -11.47
CA LEU A 60 5.78 1.09 -12.53
C LEU A 60 6.67 2.30 -12.27
N MET A 61 6.98 2.59 -11.00
CA MET A 61 7.91 3.66 -10.62
C MET A 61 9.30 3.46 -11.21
N HIS A 62 9.73 2.23 -11.49
CA HIS A 62 11.05 1.98 -12.11
C HIS A 62 11.06 2.33 -13.60
N ARG A 63 9.89 2.38 -14.24
CA ARG A 63 9.73 2.53 -15.69
C ARG A 63 9.41 3.96 -16.13
N SER A 64 9.04 4.85 -15.21
CA SER A 64 8.62 6.21 -15.54
C SER A 64 9.11 7.25 -14.54
N GLU A 65 9.88 8.22 -15.05
CA GLU A 65 10.26 9.42 -14.29
C GLU A 65 9.04 10.26 -13.87
N LYS A 66 8.00 10.28 -14.70
CA LYS A 66 6.75 11.01 -14.40
C LYS A 66 6.04 10.39 -13.18
N ILE A 67 6.01 9.06 -13.10
CA ILE A 67 5.47 8.35 -11.94
C ILE A 67 6.32 8.66 -10.70
N ARG A 68 7.65 8.61 -10.79
CA ARG A 68 8.53 8.98 -9.67
C ARG A 68 8.30 10.42 -9.20
N ALA A 69 8.18 11.37 -10.12
CA ALA A 69 7.84 12.75 -9.81
C ALA A 69 6.48 12.88 -9.13
N PHE A 70 5.47 12.12 -9.59
CA PHE A 70 4.14 12.12 -9.01
C PHE A 70 4.14 11.61 -7.56
N ILE A 71 4.75 10.45 -7.30
CA ILE A 71 4.73 9.81 -5.97
C ILE A 71 5.59 10.53 -4.92
N ALA A 72 6.40 11.52 -5.33
CA ALA A 72 7.22 12.35 -4.47
C ALA A 72 6.67 13.78 -4.28
N GLN A 73 5.46 14.08 -4.77
CA GLN A 73 4.87 15.41 -4.63
C GLN A 73 4.74 15.88 -3.17
N ALA A 74 4.94 17.18 -2.92
CA ALA A 74 4.85 17.79 -1.60
C ALA A 74 3.56 17.42 -0.84
N LYS A 75 2.40 17.49 -1.50
CA LYS A 75 1.12 17.14 -0.86
C LYS A 75 1.04 15.68 -0.40
N ILE A 76 1.72 14.75 -1.05
CA ILE A 76 1.79 13.35 -0.60
C ILE A 76 2.70 13.26 0.62
N ILE A 77 3.87 13.89 0.55
CA ILE A 77 4.85 13.91 1.64
C ILE A 77 4.28 14.61 2.89
N ASP A 78 3.52 15.69 2.74
CA ASP A 78 2.87 16.40 3.83
C ASP A 78 1.82 15.54 4.54
N LEU A 79 1.10 14.69 3.80
CA LEU A 79 0.14 13.73 4.37
C LEU A 79 0.83 12.56 5.07
N LEU A 80 1.95 12.09 4.53
CA LEU A 80 2.67 10.93 5.08
C LEU A 80 3.62 11.30 6.23
N THR A 81 4.20 12.49 6.24
CA THR A 81 5.20 12.91 7.25
C THR A 81 4.69 12.76 8.70
N PRO A 82 3.43 13.14 9.03
CA PRO A 82 2.87 12.92 10.37
C PRO A 82 2.72 11.44 10.74
N LEU A 83 2.68 10.53 9.76
CA LEU A 83 2.46 9.09 9.97
C LEU A 83 3.76 8.29 9.94
N ALA A 84 4.61 8.51 8.93
CA ALA A 84 5.84 7.77 8.66
C ALA A 84 7.11 8.47 9.19
N GLY A 85 7.02 9.75 9.54
CA GLY A 85 8.17 10.60 9.88
C GLY A 85 8.75 11.33 8.66
N PRO A 86 9.82 12.13 8.84
CA PRO A 86 10.31 13.08 7.84
C PRO A 86 11.08 12.47 6.68
N ASP A 87 11.57 11.23 6.82
CA ASP A 87 12.37 10.54 5.82
C ASP A 87 11.63 9.29 5.36
N ILE A 88 11.30 9.23 4.06
CA ILE A 88 10.39 8.25 3.49
C ILE A 88 10.98 7.68 2.21
N TRP A 89 10.85 6.37 2.03
CA TRP A 89 11.17 5.66 0.79
C TRP A 89 9.96 4.87 0.28
N VAL A 90 9.93 4.58 -1.01
CA VAL A 90 8.88 3.78 -1.65
C VAL A 90 9.36 2.34 -1.79
N ARG A 91 8.61 1.43 -1.19
CA ARG A 91 8.86 -0.03 -1.21
C ARG A 91 8.33 -0.66 -2.48
N TRP A 92 7.13 -0.28 -2.89
CA TRP A 92 6.38 -0.90 -3.96
C TRP A 92 5.38 0.08 -4.53
N ASP A 93 5.03 -0.09 -5.80
CA ASP A 93 3.89 0.57 -6.40
C ASP A 93 3.18 -0.37 -7.38
N GLN A 94 1.86 -0.19 -7.52
CA GLN A 94 1.10 -0.94 -8.50
C GLN A 94 -0.17 -0.22 -8.94
N ALA A 95 -0.47 -0.31 -10.24
CA ALA A 95 -1.80 0.00 -10.76
C ALA A 95 -2.66 -1.26 -10.77
N VAL A 96 -3.82 -1.20 -10.12
CA VAL A 96 -4.77 -2.31 -10.03
C VAL A 96 -5.92 -2.05 -10.97
N GLU A 97 -6.08 -2.90 -11.97
CA GLU A 97 -7.24 -2.90 -12.86
C GLU A 97 -8.19 -4.05 -12.48
N LYS A 98 -9.43 -3.70 -12.12
CA LYS A 98 -10.54 -4.66 -12.09
C LYS A 98 -11.40 -4.49 -13.33
N GLN A 99 -11.22 -5.38 -14.29
CA GLN A 99 -12.03 -5.47 -15.50
C GLN A 99 -13.44 -6.01 -15.18
N PRO A 100 -14.43 -5.84 -16.08
CA PRO A 100 -15.75 -6.46 -15.94
C PRO A 100 -15.66 -7.95 -15.63
N GLY A 101 -16.39 -8.42 -14.62
CA GLY A 101 -16.37 -9.81 -14.16
C GLY A 101 -15.17 -10.17 -13.28
N ALA A 102 -14.33 -9.22 -12.87
CA ALA A 102 -13.28 -9.45 -11.88
C ALA A 102 -13.88 -9.88 -10.53
N GLY A 103 -13.31 -10.93 -9.93
CA GLY A 103 -13.74 -11.45 -8.64
C GLY A 103 -13.36 -10.58 -7.45
N THR A 104 -13.76 -11.04 -6.27
CA THR A 104 -13.36 -10.46 -4.98
C THR A 104 -11.85 -10.57 -4.79
N PHE A 105 -11.21 -9.50 -4.31
CA PHE A 105 -9.91 -9.67 -3.66
C PHE A 105 -10.19 -9.85 -2.17
N PRO A 106 -9.95 -11.05 -1.62
CA PRO A 106 -10.50 -11.48 -0.33
C PRO A 106 -9.99 -10.62 0.82
N TRP A 107 -10.62 -10.74 1.99
CA TRP A 107 -10.16 -10.07 3.21
C TRP A 107 -8.74 -10.51 3.56
N HIS A 108 -7.82 -9.55 3.63
CA HIS A 108 -6.41 -9.79 3.92
C HIS A 108 -5.77 -8.56 4.60
N GLN A 109 -4.60 -8.77 5.18
CA GLN A 109 -3.65 -7.71 5.54
C GLN A 109 -2.49 -7.78 4.53
N ASP A 110 -2.02 -6.65 4.00
CA ASP A 110 -0.90 -6.65 3.05
C ASP A 110 0.36 -7.27 3.64
N ASN A 111 0.55 -7.08 4.95
CA ASN A 111 1.68 -7.63 5.68
C ASN A 111 1.69 -9.18 5.72
N GLN A 112 0.59 -9.83 5.36
CA GLN A 112 0.52 -11.28 5.22
C GLN A 112 1.14 -11.77 3.89
N TYR A 113 1.40 -10.86 2.95
CA TYR A 113 2.18 -11.12 1.74
C TYR A 113 3.64 -10.70 1.90
N SER A 114 3.90 -9.53 2.52
CA SER A 114 5.26 -9.00 2.69
C SER A 114 6.01 -9.57 3.91
N TYR A 115 5.29 -10.10 4.90
CA TYR A 115 5.82 -10.68 6.15
C TYR A 115 6.73 -9.73 6.95
N LEU A 116 6.55 -8.42 6.80
CA LEU A 116 7.36 -7.42 7.50
C LEU A 116 6.98 -7.33 8.98
N LYS A 117 7.91 -6.83 9.79
CA LYS A 117 7.65 -6.59 11.22
C LYS A 117 7.23 -5.15 11.50
N ASP A 118 7.56 -4.25 10.60
CA ASP A 118 7.16 -2.85 10.67
C ASP A 118 6.01 -2.60 9.73
N GLN A 119 5.22 -1.60 10.08
CA GLN A 119 4.13 -1.14 9.24
C GLN A 119 4.69 -0.42 8.00
N HIS A 120 4.05 -0.65 6.86
CA HIS A 120 4.13 0.23 5.69
C HIS A 120 2.77 0.90 5.46
N PHE A 121 2.78 2.00 4.71
CA PHE A 121 1.62 2.87 4.49
C PHE A 121 1.18 2.76 3.04
N GLN A 122 -0.04 2.32 2.83
CA GLN A 122 -0.62 2.18 1.50
C GLN A 122 -1.33 3.48 1.20
N PHE A 123 -0.85 4.16 0.16
CA PHE A 123 -1.45 5.36 -0.38
C PHE A 123 -2.26 4.97 -1.59
N TRP A 124 -3.55 4.69 -1.37
CA TRP A 124 -4.46 4.24 -2.40
C TRP A 124 -5.15 5.44 -3.04
N ILE A 125 -4.86 5.67 -4.31
CA ILE A 125 -5.43 6.73 -5.14
C ILE A 125 -6.54 6.14 -5.99
N SER A 126 -7.74 6.71 -5.87
CA SER A 126 -8.88 6.34 -6.71
C SER A 126 -8.72 6.99 -8.08
N MET A 127 -8.59 6.19 -9.14
CA MET A 127 -8.44 6.68 -10.52
C MET A 127 -9.77 6.68 -11.28
N THR A 128 -10.73 5.90 -10.78
CA THR A 128 -12.13 5.85 -11.21
C THR A 128 -13.02 5.89 -9.98
N SER A 129 -14.30 6.25 -10.13
CA SER A 129 -15.27 6.14 -9.04
C SER A 129 -15.29 4.73 -8.46
N MET A 130 -15.33 4.62 -7.13
CA MET A 130 -15.31 3.40 -6.35
C MET A 130 -16.70 3.16 -5.79
N THR A 131 -17.37 2.11 -6.27
CA THR A 131 -18.71 1.72 -5.83
C THR A 131 -18.68 0.29 -5.29
N ALA A 132 -19.71 -0.10 -4.55
CA ALA A 132 -19.85 -1.48 -4.07
C ALA A 132 -19.91 -2.49 -5.23
N ASP A 133 -20.40 -2.05 -6.40
CA ASP A 133 -20.65 -2.90 -7.57
C ASP A 133 -19.45 -3.03 -8.52
N ASN A 134 -18.47 -2.12 -8.44
CA ASN A 134 -17.30 -2.14 -9.32
C ASN A 134 -15.99 -2.58 -8.63
N GLY A 135 -16.11 -3.15 -7.44
CA GLY A 135 -14.98 -3.60 -6.66
C GLY A 135 -14.23 -2.48 -5.95
N GLY A 136 -14.97 -1.56 -5.34
CA GLY A 136 -14.45 -0.56 -4.40
C GLY A 136 -13.92 -1.17 -3.09
N LEU A 137 -13.24 -0.33 -2.32
CA LEU A 137 -12.50 -0.72 -1.12
C LEU A 137 -13.41 -0.84 0.10
N TRP A 138 -13.24 -1.94 0.83
CA TRP A 138 -13.82 -2.19 2.14
C TRP A 138 -12.70 -2.36 3.16
N VAL A 139 -12.88 -1.79 4.35
CA VAL A 139 -11.91 -1.87 5.45
C VAL A 139 -12.61 -2.29 6.74
N VAL A 140 -11.89 -2.93 7.66
CA VAL A 140 -12.35 -3.15 9.03
C VAL A 140 -11.59 -2.23 9.98
N PRO A 141 -12.23 -1.16 10.50
CA PRO A 141 -11.57 -0.23 11.42
C PRO A 141 -10.96 -0.96 12.63
N SER A 142 -9.81 -0.45 13.08
CA SER A 142 -9.04 -0.95 14.24
C SER A 142 -8.44 -2.35 14.08
N SER A 143 -8.64 -3.02 12.94
CA SER A 143 -8.07 -4.36 12.69
C SER A 143 -6.54 -4.36 12.57
N HIS A 144 -5.92 -3.20 12.39
CA HIS A 144 -4.46 -3.02 12.34
C HIS A 144 -3.77 -3.24 13.68
N GLU A 145 -4.49 -3.23 14.79
CA GLU A 145 -3.93 -3.43 16.13
C GLU A 145 -3.59 -4.90 16.42
N CYS A 146 -4.09 -5.84 15.59
CA CYS A 146 -3.95 -7.27 15.81
C CYS A 146 -3.30 -7.97 14.60
N LEU A 147 -2.37 -8.89 14.89
CA LEU A 147 -1.95 -9.88 13.90
C LEU A 147 -3.03 -10.95 13.81
N LEU A 148 -3.79 -10.91 12.72
CA LEU A 148 -4.90 -11.83 12.49
C LEU A 148 -4.38 -13.19 12.00
N LYS A 149 -5.17 -14.25 12.22
CA LYS A 149 -4.90 -15.58 11.67
C LYS A 149 -5.56 -15.70 10.31
N PHE A 150 -4.78 -16.14 9.33
CA PHE A 150 -5.25 -16.30 7.97
C PHE A 150 -5.11 -17.74 7.50
N GLU A 151 -5.96 -18.12 6.56
CA GLU A 151 -5.91 -19.40 5.87
C GLU A 151 -5.34 -19.21 4.47
N LYS A 152 -4.64 -20.22 3.94
CA LYS A 152 -4.23 -20.22 2.53
C LYS A 152 -5.41 -20.71 1.69
N ASP A 153 -5.82 -19.90 0.73
CA ASP A 153 -6.87 -20.23 -0.25
C ASP A 153 -6.29 -19.99 -1.65
N ASP A 154 -5.94 -21.07 -2.33
CA ASP A 154 -5.15 -21.08 -3.57
C ASP A 154 -3.89 -20.19 -3.51
N SER A 155 -3.92 -19.08 -4.25
CA SER A 155 -2.86 -18.08 -4.40
C SER A 155 -3.02 -16.87 -3.47
N HIS A 156 -3.95 -16.91 -2.52
CA HIS A 156 -4.21 -15.84 -1.58
C HIS A 156 -4.13 -16.32 -0.14
N VAL A 157 -3.99 -15.35 0.74
CA VAL A 157 -4.12 -15.54 2.16
C VAL A 157 -5.39 -14.81 2.60
N VAL A 158 -6.31 -15.55 3.19
CA VAL A 158 -7.69 -15.11 3.41
C VAL A 158 -8.02 -15.13 4.88
N TYR A 159 -8.59 -14.03 5.36
CA TYR A 159 -9.18 -13.95 6.68
C TYR A 159 -10.64 -14.38 6.61
N LYS A 160 -10.99 -15.42 7.38
CA LYS A 160 -12.37 -15.93 7.50
C LYS A 160 -13.03 -15.59 8.83
N GLY A 161 -12.42 -14.71 9.62
CA GLY A 161 -12.97 -14.26 10.90
C GLY A 161 -14.03 -13.16 10.76
N ASN A 162 -14.35 -12.52 11.88
CA ASN A 162 -15.41 -11.50 11.94
C ASN A 162 -15.01 -10.22 11.17
N THR A 163 -15.92 -9.75 10.30
CA THR A 163 -15.82 -8.49 9.52
C THR A 163 -17.13 -7.67 9.59
N ASP A 164 -17.88 -7.79 10.68
CA ASP A 164 -19.22 -7.22 10.83
C ASP A 164 -19.20 -5.69 10.86
N ASN A 165 -18.17 -5.10 11.47
CA ASN A 165 -17.93 -3.65 11.52
C ASN A 165 -17.21 -3.09 10.28
N LYS A 166 -17.17 -3.84 9.17
CA LYS A 166 -16.59 -3.34 7.91
C LYS A 166 -17.27 -2.06 7.44
N VAL A 167 -16.48 -1.20 6.82
CA VAL A 167 -16.92 0.08 6.26
C VAL A 167 -16.54 0.11 4.79
N PHE A 168 -17.49 0.52 3.96
CA PHE A 168 -17.26 0.76 2.54
C PHE A 168 -16.69 2.16 2.33
N ILE A 169 -15.63 2.29 1.53
CA ILE A 169 -15.07 3.58 1.13
C ILE A 169 -15.57 3.95 -0.26
N SER A 170 -16.64 4.75 -0.30
CA SER A 170 -17.14 5.36 -1.54
C SER A 170 -16.27 6.54 -1.91
N ALA A 171 -15.47 6.39 -2.98
CA ALA A 171 -14.45 7.35 -3.37
C ALA A 171 -14.59 7.75 -4.84
N GLU A 172 -14.26 9.00 -5.16
CA GLU A 172 -14.25 9.54 -6.51
C GLU A 172 -12.81 9.67 -7.05
N PRO A 173 -12.62 9.83 -8.38
CA PRO A 173 -11.31 10.12 -8.93
C PRO A 173 -10.62 11.28 -8.20
N GLY A 174 -9.41 11.06 -7.70
CA GLY A 174 -8.64 12.06 -6.96
C GLY A 174 -8.73 11.94 -5.44
N ASP A 175 -9.64 11.11 -4.93
CA ASP A 175 -9.68 10.75 -3.53
C ASP A 175 -8.56 9.76 -3.16
N VAL A 176 -8.14 9.83 -1.90
CA VAL A 176 -7.06 9.00 -1.33
C VAL A 176 -7.53 8.29 -0.08
N VAL A 177 -7.13 7.03 0.06
CA VAL A 177 -7.19 6.29 1.32
C VAL A 177 -5.77 5.96 1.74
N ILE A 178 -5.34 6.44 2.91
CA ILE A 178 -4.05 6.04 3.49
C ILE A 178 -4.34 5.02 4.57
N PHE A 179 -3.77 3.83 4.49
CA PHE A 179 -3.98 2.78 5.48
C PHE A 179 -2.73 1.99 5.84
N SER A 180 -2.76 1.36 7.01
CA SER A 180 -1.71 0.48 7.51
C SER A 180 -1.65 -0.84 6.75
N SER A 181 -0.46 -1.40 6.53
CA SER A 181 -0.25 -2.79 6.10
C SER A 181 -0.82 -3.86 7.00
N PHE A 182 -1.18 -3.50 8.22
CA PHE A 182 -1.92 -4.35 9.13
C PHE A 182 -3.43 -4.13 9.07
N LEU A 183 -3.96 -3.19 8.29
CA LEU A 183 -5.40 -3.02 8.19
C LEU A 183 -6.02 -4.13 7.34
N LEU A 184 -7.03 -4.80 7.91
CA LEU A 184 -7.82 -5.78 7.19
C LEU A 184 -8.70 -5.07 6.16
N HIS A 185 -8.55 -5.46 4.89
CA HIS A 185 -9.27 -4.84 3.79
C HIS A 185 -9.58 -5.83 2.66
N SER A 186 -10.55 -5.49 1.81
CA SER A 186 -11.03 -6.30 0.70
C SER A 186 -11.61 -5.42 -0.40
N THR A 187 -11.73 -5.96 -1.61
CA THR A 187 -12.52 -5.34 -2.68
C THR A 187 -13.53 -6.33 -3.24
N THR A 188 -14.78 -5.89 -3.42
CA THR A 188 -15.89 -6.69 -3.97
C THR A 188 -15.66 -7.03 -5.45
N PRO A 189 -16.46 -7.93 -6.05
CA PRO A 189 -16.41 -8.17 -7.49
C PRO A 189 -16.72 -6.90 -8.29
N ASN A 190 -16.22 -6.83 -9.52
CA ASN A 190 -16.70 -5.85 -10.50
C ASN A 190 -17.79 -6.48 -11.36
N ILE A 191 -19.05 -6.19 -11.05
CA ILE A 191 -20.23 -6.66 -11.80
C ILE A 191 -20.69 -5.63 -12.86
N THR A 192 -19.95 -4.53 -13.02
CA THR A 192 -20.24 -3.49 -14.02
C THR A 192 -19.56 -3.79 -15.36
N GLN A 193 -19.86 -2.96 -16.37
CA GLN A 193 -19.29 -3.07 -17.72
C GLN A 193 -18.04 -2.20 -17.94
N LYS A 194 -17.52 -1.53 -16.90
CA LYS A 194 -16.33 -0.66 -17.00
C LYS A 194 -15.22 -1.18 -16.10
N SER A 195 -13.97 -1.04 -16.54
CA SER A 195 -12.82 -1.29 -15.68
C SER A 195 -12.74 -0.25 -14.56
N ARG A 196 -12.46 -0.70 -13.34
CA ARG A 196 -12.16 0.13 -12.18
C ARG A 196 -10.64 0.19 -11.99
N TRP A 197 -10.07 1.38 -11.84
CA TRP A 197 -8.64 1.57 -11.65
C TRP A 197 -8.31 2.21 -10.28
N ALA A 198 -7.26 1.70 -9.66
CA ALA A 198 -6.63 2.28 -8.48
C ALA A 198 -5.12 2.30 -8.68
N TYR A 199 -4.43 3.28 -8.11
CA TYR A 199 -2.98 3.24 -7.99
C TYR A 199 -2.61 3.18 -6.50
N VAL A 200 -1.81 2.19 -6.13
CA VAL A 200 -1.42 1.94 -4.74
C VAL A 200 0.08 2.06 -4.66
N VAL A 201 0.54 2.95 -3.78
CA VAL A 201 1.96 3.15 -3.49
C VAL A 201 2.20 2.79 -2.03
N GLU A 202 3.24 2.00 -1.78
CA GLU A 202 3.62 1.54 -0.45
C GLU A 202 4.84 2.33 0.04
N TYR A 203 4.60 3.20 1.01
CA TYR A 203 5.63 4.02 1.62
C TYR A 203 6.12 3.40 2.93
N MET A 204 7.42 3.53 3.18
CA MET A 204 8.07 3.10 4.41
C MET A 204 8.88 4.23 5.01
N LYS A 205 8.95 4.23 6.34
CA LYS A 205 9.89 5.07 7.07
C LYS A 205 11.32 4.65 6.72
N MET A 206 12.22 5.62 6.54
CA MET A 206 13.63 5.37 6.18
C MET A 206 14.41 4.49 7.17
N GLY A 207 13.98 4.45 8.44
CA GLY A 207 14.55 3.58 9.47
C GLY A 207 14.05 2.14 9.44
N ASP A 208 12.94 1.86 8.76
CA ASP A 208 12.37 0.53 8.61
C ASP A 208 12.81 -0.07 7.27
N ILE A 209 12.91 -1.40 7.21
CA ILE A 209 13.45 -2.12 6.04
C ILE A 209 12.51 -3.23 5.59
N ASP A 210 12.50 -3.46 4.29
CA ASP A 210 12.05 -4.71 3.68
C ASP A 210 13.29 -5.51 3.23
N PRO A 211 13.58 -6.68 3.82
CA PRO A 211 14.71 -7.51 3.39
C PRO A 211 14.53 -8.14 2.00
N ASN A 212 13.32 -8.09 1.42
CA ASN A 212 13.00 -8.63 0.10
C ASN A 212 13.09 -7.60 -1.02
N VAL A 213 13.35 -6.32 -0.70
CA VAL A 213 13.59 -5.27 -1.69
C VAL A 213 15.09 -5.01 -1.76
N GLU A 214 15.64 -5.11 -2.96
CA GLU A 214 17.05 -4.85 -3.23
C GLU A 214 17.29 -3.39 -3.62
N ALA A 215 18.53 -2.95 -3.43
CA ALA A 215 18.98 -1.65 -3.90
C ALA A 215 18.91 -1.57 -5.45
N PRO A 216 18.69 -0.38 -6.04
CA PRO A 216 18.63 0.92 -5.36
C PRO A 216 17.24 1.24 -4.78
N PHE A 217 17.23 1.86 -3.59
CA PHE A 217 16.00 2.26 -2.89
C PHE A 217 15.56 3.67 -3.29
N LEU A 218 14.30 3.84 -3.67
CA LEU A 218 13.76 5.15 -4.04
C LEU A 218 13.36 5.95 -2.79
N GLN A 219 14.22 6.88 -2.38
CA GLN A 219 13.86 7.92 -1.43
C GLN A 219 12.96 8.95 -2.11
N VAL A 220 11.90 9.35 -1.40
CA VAL A 220 10.93 10.37 -1.85
C VAL A 220 10.83 11.56 -0.90
N ALA A 221 11.34 11.43 0.34
CA ALA A 221 11.42 12.53 1.28
C ALA A 221 12.70 12.50 2.12
N GLN A 222 13.21 13.71 2.41
CA GLN A 222 14.26 13.94 3.39
C GLN A 222 13.91 15.16 4.24
N ASN A 223 14.04 15.07 5.56
CA ASN A 223 13.75 16.16 6.50
C ASN A 223 12.35 16.79 6.28
N GLY A 224 11.35 15.96 5.92
CA GLY A 224 9.97 16.36 5.68
C GLY A 224 9.75 17.09 4.35
N LYS A 225 10.72 17.08 3.44
CA LYS A 225 10.62 17.72 2.12
C LYS A 225 10.73 16.68 1.01
N PRO A 226 10.01 16.86 -0.11
CA PRO A 226 10.20 16.10 -1.34
C PRO A 226 11.67 16.00 -1.75
N GLN A 227 12.14 14.78 -1.96
CA GLN A 227 13.46 14.52 -2.51
C GLN A 227 13.44 13.18 -3.23
N LEU A 228 13.69 13.22 -4.54
CA LEU A 228 13.93 12.02 -5.33
C LEU A 228 15.42 11.70 -5.30
N ALA A 229 15.78 10.59 -4.66
CA ALA A 229 17.12 10.06 -4.69
C ALA A 229 17.08 8.54 -4.67
N TYR A 230 18.04 7.91 -5.36
CA TYR A 230 18.29 6.49 -5.21
C TYR A 230 19.39 6.27 -4.18
N LEU A 231 19.15 5.38 -3.23
CA LEU A 231 20.11 5.00 -2.21
C LEU A 231 20.57 3.58 -2.46
N ASP A 232 21.88 3.34 -2.41
CA ASP A 232 22.42 1.97 -2.47
C ASP A 232 22.20 1.20 -1.16
N LYS A 233 21.92 1.93 -0.06
CA LYS A 233 21.69 1.38 1.28
C LYS A 233 20.66 2.22 2.04
N LEU A 234 19.75 1.57 2.75
CA LEU A 234 18.87 2.25 3.69
C LEU A 234 19.62 2.49 5.02
N PRO A 235 19.46 3.64 5.68
CA PRO A 235 20.03 3.90 7.00
C PRO A 235 19.68 2.82 8.03
N GLY A 236 18.48 2.24 7.92
CA GLY A 236 18.01 1.16 8.80
C GLY A 236 18.70 -0.19 8.61
N GLN A 237 19.36 -0.47 7.47
CA GLN A 237 19.87 -1.81 7.13
C GLN A 237 20.88 -2.36 8.14
N ASN A 238 21.78 -1.50 8.64
CA ASN A 238 22.82 -1.90 9.60
C ASN A 238 22.43 -1.63 11.05
N SER A 239 21.19 -1.18 11.32
CA SER A 239 20.76 -0.94 12.68
C SER A 239 20.64 -2.27 13.43
N LEU A 240 21.19 -2.33 14.64
CA LEU A 240 21.11 -3.53 15.48
C LEU A 240 19.65 -3.98 15.69
N ARG A 241 18.72 -3.01 15.76
CA ARG A 241 17.27 -3.28 15.83
C ARG A 241 16.79 -4.09 14.62
N ASN A 242 17.11 -3.67 13.40
CA ASN A 242 16.64 -4.35 12.19
C ASN A 242 17.39 -5.67 11.94
N ILE A 243 18.68 -5.72 12.29
CA ILE A 243 19.43 -6.98 12.30
C ILE A 243 18.72 -7.96 13.23
N LEU A 244 18.49 -7.63 14.50
CA LEU A 244 17.83 -8.56 15.45
C LEU A 244 16.39 -8.91 15.06
N LYS A 245 15.67 -7.98 14.42
CA LYS A 245 14.29 -8.17 13.93
C LYS A 245 14.17 -9.28 12.88
N TYR A 246 15.17 -9.40 12.01
CA TYR A 246 15.17 -10.38 10.91
C TYR A 246 16.23 -11.48 11.05
N THR A 247 17.16 -11.37 12.00
CA THR A 247 18.11 -12.43 12.36
C THR A 247 17.39 -13.42 13.26
N ASN A 248 16.99 -14.54 12.69
CA ASN A 248 16.17 -15.55 13.35
C ASN A 248 16.96 -16.27 14.47
N ILE A 249 17.11 -15.66 15.66
CA ILE A 249 17.81 -16.25 16.83
C ILE A 249 17.18 -17.61 17.21
N LYS A 250 15.84 -17.75 17.08
CA LYS A 250 15.14 -19.01 17.36
C LYS A 250 15.40 -20.12 16.33
N GLN A 251 15.78 -19.78 15.10
CA GLN A 251 16.07 -20.77 14.04
C GLN A 251 17.50 -21.31 14.18
N LYS A 252 18.46 -20.48 14.62
CA LYS A 252 19.83 -20.91 14.94
C LYS A 252 19.90 -21.78 16.21
N ILE A 253 19.22 -21.41 17.30
CA ILE A 253 19.28 -22.18 18.57
C ILE A 253 18.65 -23.58 18.44
N ARG A 254 17.59 -23.74 17.63
CA ARG A 254 17.01 -25.07 17.34
C ARG A 254 17.94 -25.99 16.54
N GLN A 255 18.82 -25.43 15.70
CA GLN A 255 19.83 -26.21 14.98
C GLN A 255 21.03 -26.60 15.84
N THR A 256 21.27 -25.94 16.97
CA THR A 256 22.39 -26.25 17.89
C THR A 256 22.01 -27.18 19.04
N LEU A 257 20.71 -27.37 19.32
CA LEU A 257 20.22 -28.20 20.43
C LEU A 257 19.43 -29.44 19.98
N SER A 258 19.61 -29.86 18.72
CA SER A 258 19.06 -31.11 18.18
C SER A 258 20.19 -32.07 17.78
N ILE A 259 21.04 -32.42 18.75
CA ILE A 259 21.86 -33.65 18.76
C ILE A 259 21.18 -34.62 19.73
#